data_AF-A0A7X1FTJ6-F1
#
_entry.id   AF-A0A7X1FTJ6-F1
#
_cell.length_a   1.000
_cell.length_b   1.000
_cell.length_c   1.000
_cell.angle_alpha   90.00
_cell.angle_beta   90.00
_cell.angle_gamma   90.00
#
_symmetry.space_group_name_H-M   'P 1'
#
loop_
_entity.id
_entity.type
_entity.pdbx_description
1 polymer ?
#
loop_
_entity_poly.entity_id
_entity_poly.type
_entity_poly.pdbx_seq_one_letter_code
_entity_poly.pdbx_strand_id
1 'polypeptide(L)'
;MDKAERAQIRLLLDHHGDELRRHYAEQLKAMHADHAARGVLKSGATIKEALRIAEDLTVTYIKTIVEAVADVAQNIRAFNSIYTDVTILLGDLKRGVDDSVELAVGSGERGRSARSEANRLYLAFQQRALRLVEIHRLSFTKPSPNDMQRMGIGSIAAPAASITQPAPPKNNGGKPLAAHWDAMWADIAVQLYVGDLKPKSQKEIKDAIFAWFNAKSIDVGDTAVTDRARQLWQKIEASQ
;
A
#
# COMPACT_ATOMS: atom_id res chain seq x y z
N MET A 1 4.68 -19.91 -17.13
CA MET A 1 4.47 -20.59 -15.84
C MET A 1 4.61 -22.09 -16.01
N ASP A 2 5.78 -22.59 -15.62
CA ASP A 2 6.10 -24.01 -15.58
C ASP A 2 5.36 -24.74 -14.43
N LYS A 3 5.65 -26.03 -14.24
CA LYS A 3 5.02 -26.83 -13.16
C LYS A 3 5.60 -26.49 -11.77
N ALA A 4 6.88 -26.13 -11.69
CA ALA A 4 7.58 -25.85 -10.45
C ALA A 4 7.17 -24.48 -9.87
N GLU A 5 7.20 -23.43 -10.69
CA GLU A 5 6.69 -22.08 -10.41
C GLU A 5 5.25 -22.13 -9.92
N ARG A 6 4.39 -22.92 -10.57
CA ARG A 6 2.99 -23.09 -10.14
C ARG A 6 2.88 -23.71 -8.74
N ALA A 7 3.67 -24.74 -8.48
CA ALA A 7 3.68 -25.40 -7.18
C ALA A 7 4.20 -24.46 -6.09
N GLN A 8 5.25 -23.69 -6.38
CA GLN A 8 5.82 -22.71 -5.47
C GLN A 8 4.84 -21.57 -5.17
N ILE A 9 4.18 -21.00 -6.19
CA ILE A 9 3.15 -19.97 -6.02
C ILE A 9 2.01 -20.49 -5.14
N ARG A 10 1.56 -21.73 -5.38
CA ARG A 10 0.52 -22.34 -4.55
C ARG A 10 0.97 -22.45 -3.09
N LEU A 11 2.18 -22.92 -2.82
CA LEU A 11 2.71 -23.01 -1.45
C LEU A 11 2.82 -21.63 -0.78
N LEU A 12 3.22 -20.59 -1.52
CA LEU A 12 3.26 -19.21 -1.00
C LEU A 12 1.87 -18.69 -0.63
N LEU A 13 0.88 -18.89 -1.50
CA LEU A 13 -0.51 -18.49 -1.26
C LEU A 13 -1.11 -19.25 -0.07
N ASP A 14 -0.94 -20.58 -0.03
CA ASP A 14 -1.43 -21.42 1.07
C ASP A 14 -0.80 -20.98 2.41
N HIS A 15 0.52 -20.76 2.44
CA HIS A 15 1.25 -20.34 3.65
C HIS A 15 0.78 -18.99 4.18
N HIS A 16 0.77 -17.95 3.34
CA HIS A 16 0.36 -16.62 3.77
C HIS A 16 -1.14 -16.54 4.05
N GLY A 17 -1.97 -17.31 3.34
CA GLY A 17 -3.39 -17.41 3.60
C GLY A 17 -3.67 -18.00 4.98
N ASP A 18 -2.93 -19.03 5.39
CA ASP A 18 -3.00 -19.62 6.73
C ASP A 18 -2.49 -18.69 7.82
N GLU A 19 -1.44 -17.91 7.56
CA GLU A 19 -0.98 -16.85 8.48
C GLU A 19 -2.04 -15.78 8.69
N LEU A 20 -2.63 -15.25 7.62
CA LEU A 20 -3.69 -14.25 7.74
C LEU A 20 -4.90 -14.81 8.49
N ARG A 21 -5.34 -16.04 8.19
CA ARG A 21 -6.48 -16.67 8.89
C ARG A 21 -6.24 -16.77 10.40
N ARG A 22 -5.01 -17.15 10.80
CA ARG A 22 -4.62 -17.20 12.21
C ARG A 22 -4.65 -15.82 12.86
N HIS A 23 -3.99 -14.83 12.25
CA HIS A 23 -3.98 -13.46 12.77
C HIS A 23 -5.39 -12.85 12.84
N TYR A 24 -6.23 -13.11 11.85
CA TYR A 24 -7.61 -12.64 11.83
C TYR A 24 -8.42 -13.23 12.99
N ALA A 25 -8.35 -14.55 13.19
CA ALA A 25 -9.05 -15.21 14.29
C ALA A 25 -8.56 -14.72 15.67
N GLU A 26 -7.26 -14.53 15.83
CA GLU A 26 -6.66 -13.99 17.07
C GLU A 26 -7.12 -12.56 17.36
N GLN A 27 -7.08 -11.67 16.35
CA GLN A 27 -7.52 -10.28 16.50
C GLN A 27 -9.02 -10.16 16.74
N LEU A 28 -9.86 -10.95 16.07
CA LEU A 28 -11.29 -10.98 16.34
C LEU A 28 -11.58 -11.43 17.76
N LYS A 29 -10.93 -12.51 18.22
CA LYS A 29 -11.09 -13.01 19.60
C LYS A 29 -10.68 -11.97 20.63
N ALA A 30 -9.54 -11.29 20.40
CA ALA A 30 -9.07 -10.22 21.28
C ALA A 30 -10.04 -9.03 21.31
N MET A 31 -10.54 -8.61 20.14
CA MET A 31 -11.51 -7.54 20.00
C MET A 31 -12.84 -7.88 20.71
N HIS A 32 -13.36 -9.10 20.54
CA HIS A 32 -14.57 -9.54 21.23
C HIS A 32 -14.41 -9.54 22.75
N ALA A 33 -13.25 -9.99 23.26
CA ALA A 33 -12.96 -9.97 24.69
C ALA A 33 -12.91 -8.54 25.26
N ASP A 34 -12.25 -7.61 24.57
CA ASP A 34 -12.18 -6.20 24.96
C ASP A 34 -13.56 -5.53 24.92
N HIS A 35 -14.33 -5.73 23.86
CA HIS A 35 -15.68 -5.17 23.73
C HIS A 35 -16.65 -5.78 24.74
N ALA A 36 -16.50 -7.05 25.10
CA ALA A 36 -17.25 -7.69 26.17
C ALA A 36 -16.92 -7.06 27.53
N ALA A 37 -15.64 -6.86 27.84
CA ALA A 37 -15.19 -6.23 29.07
C ALA A 37 -15.70 -4.79 29.22
N ARG A 38 -15.83 -4.06 28.11
CA ARG A 38 -16.37 -2.69 28.07
C ARG A 38 -17.90 -2.61 28.00
N GLY A 39 -18.59 -3.75 27.88
CA GLY A 39 -20.06 -3.78 27.73
C GLY A 39 -20.57 -3.25 26.39
N VAL A 40 -19.71 -3.13 25.37
CA VAL A 40 -20.06 -2.61 24.03
C VAL A 40 -20.15 -3.70 22.97
N LEU A 41 -20.08 -4.98 23.34
CA LEU A 41 -20.14 -6.12 22.41
C LEU A 41 -21.39 -6.05 21.51
N LYS A 42 -22.54 -5.67 22.07
CA LYS A 42 -23.83 -5.56 21.38
C LYS A 42 -24.03 -4.22 20.67
N SER A 43 -23.03 -3.76 19.94
CA SER A 43 -23.07 -2.46 19.28
C SER A 43 -22.56 -2.53 17.84
N GLY A 44 -22.95 -1.54 17.03
CA GLY A 44 -22.39 -1.37 15.68
C GLY A 44 -20.89 -1.09 15.69
N ALA A 45 -20.30 -0.70 16.81
CA ALA A 45 -18.85 -0.52 16.94
C ALA A 45 -18.10 -1.85 16.76
N THR A 46 -18.62 -2.95 17.31
CA THR A 46 -18.06 -4.30 17.13
C THR A 46 -18.02 -4.72 15.66
N ILE A 47 -19.10 -4.44 14.91
CA ILE A 47 -19.18 -4.76 13.48
C ILE A 47 -18.17 -3.95 12.68
N LYS A 48 -18.08 -2.63 12.95
CA LYS A 48 -17.14 -1.74 12.27
C LYS A 48 -15.69 -2.14 12.55
N GLU A 49 -15.38 -2.52 13.78
CA GLU A 49 -14.04 -2.92 14.16
C GLU A 49 -13.65 -4.28 13.55
N ALA A 50 -14.57 -5.24 13.50
CA ALA A 50 -14.33 -6.51 12.79
C ALA A 50 -14.04 -6.28 11.29
N LEU A 51 -14.79 -5.38 10.64
CA LEU A 51 -14.55 -4.99 9.25
C LEU A 51 -13.19 -4.30 9.08
N ARG A 52 -12.81 -3.42 10.01
CA ARG A 52 -11.49 -2.75 9.99
C ARG A 52 -10.35 -3.75 10.09
N ILE A 53 -10.43 -4.70 11.02
CA ILE A 53 -9.46 -5.79 11.18
C ILE A 53 -9.34 -6.60 9.89
N ALA A 54 -10.48 -6.97 9.27
CA ALA A 54 -10.49 -7.70 8.00
C ALA A 54 -9.83 -6.89 6.87
N GLU A 55 -10.12 -5.59 6.78
CA GLU A 55 -9.56 -4.70 5.76
C GLU A 55 -8.05 -4.53 5.91
N ASP A 56 -7.57 -4.21 7.11
CA ASP A 56 -6.14 -3.99 7.39
C ASP A 56 -5.30 -5.24 7.09
N LEU A 57 -5.77 -6.41 7.52
CA LEU A 57 -5.10 -7.67 7.26
C LEU A 57 -5.12 -8.03 5.76
N THR A 58 -6.25 -7.82 5.08
CA THR A 58 -6.35 -8.09 3.64
C THR A 58 -5.42 -7.21 2.81
N VAL A 59 -5.32 -5.92 3.15
CA VAL A 59 -4.39 -5.00 2.45
C VAL A 59 -2.95 -5.44 2.65
N THR A 60 -2.58 -5.84 3.88
CA THR A 60 -1.25 -6.34 4.19
C THR A 60 -0.96 -7.62 3.40
N TYR A 61 -1.89 -8.57 3.41
CA TYR A 61 -1.79 -9.82 2.68
C TYR A 61 -1.59 -9.62 1.18
N ILE A 62 -2.44 -8.80 0.54
CA ILE A 62 -2.35 -8.53 -0.90
C ILE A 62 -0.95 -8.03 -1.27
N LYS A 63 -0.38 -7.10 -0.49
CA LYS A 63 0.98 -6.58 -0.73
C LYS A 63 2.02 -7.69 -0.64
N THR A 64 2.00 -8.46 0.45
CA THR A 64 2.95 -9.54 0.69
C THR A 64 2.89 -10.61 -0.40
N ILE A 65 1.70 -11.09 -0.78
CA ILE A 65 1.59 -12.14 -1.80
C ILE A 65 1.93 -11.64 -3.19
N VAL A 66 1.63 -10.37 -3.51
CA VAL A 66 2.00 -9.80 -4.80
C VAL A 66 3.51 -9.74 -4.95
N GLU A 67 4.21 -9.27 -3.91
CA GLU A 67 5.68 -9.22 -3.88
C GLU A 67 6.28 -10.63 -3.97
N ALA A 68 5.86 -11.54 -3.09
CA ALA A 68 6.38 -12.92 -3.04
C ALA A 68 6.12 -13.70 -4.34
N VAL A 69 4.96 -13.53 -4.97
CA VAL A 69 4.63 -14.22 -6.24
C VAL A 69 5.34 -13.55 -7.42
N ALA A 70 5.54 -12.23 -7.39
CA ALA A 70 6.28 -11.52 -8.43
C ALA A 70 7.76 -11.92 -8.49
N ASP A 71 8.35 -12.35 -7.37
CA ASP A 71 9.71 -12.92 -7.33
C ASP A 71 9.80 -14.30 -8.00
N VAL A 72 8.68 -15.04 -8.07
CA VAL A 72 8.61 -16.36 -8.72
C VAL A 72 8.23 -16.23 -10.19
N ALA A 73 7.15 -15.51 -10.50
CA ALA A 73 6.69 -15.36 -11.88
C ALA A 73 5.85 -14.09 -12.10
N GLN A 74 6.26 -13.24 -13.05
CA GLN A 74 5.54 -12.02 -13.45
C GLN A 74 4.74 -12.24 -14.74
N ASN A 75 3.78 -13.17 -14.72
CA ASN A 75 2.89 -13.40 -15.86
C ASN A 75 1.43 -13.46 -15.44
N ILE A 76 0.52 -13.36 -16.42
CA ILE A 76 -0.93 -13.32 -16.17
C ILE A 76 -1.47 -14.55 -15.43
N ARG A 77 -0.82 -15.72 -15.56
CA ARG A 77 -1.26 -16.93 -14.84
C ARG A 77 -0.94 -16.87 -13.35
N ALA A 78 0.21 -16.30 -12.99
CA ALA A 78 0.58 -16.03 -11.61
C ALA A 78 -0.40 -15.02 -10.98
N PHE A 79 -0.68 -13.93 -11.70
CA PHE A 79 -1.70 -12.96 -11.29
C PHE A 79 -3.08 -13.59 -11.06
N ASN A 80 -3.57 -14.42 -11.99
CA ASN A 80 -4.86 -15.08 -11.84
C ASN A 80 -4.90 -15.98 -10.60
N SER A 81 -3.77 -16.56 -10.20
CA SER A 81 -3.68 -17.38 -8.98
C SER A 81 -3.86 -16.51 -7.73
N ILE A 82 -3.21 -15.34 -7.67
CA ILE A 82 -3.41 -14.33 -6.62
C ILE A 82 -4.88 -13.89 -6.57
N TYR A 83 -5.46 -13.55 -7.73
CA TYR A 83 -6.85 -13.06 -7.79
C TYR A 83 -7.86 -14.09 -7.28
N THR A 84 -7.72 -15.35 -7.72
CA THR A 84 -8.58 -16.45 -7.24
C THR A 84 -8.43 -16.65 -5.74
N ASP A 85 -7.20 -16.66 -5.24
CA ASP A 85 -6.92 -16.86 -3.83
C ASP A 85 -7.50 -15.74 -2.95
N VAL A 86 -7.28 -14.48 -3.32
CA VAL A 86 -7.88 -13.32 -2.62
C VAL A 86 -9.41 -13.40 -2.63
N THR A 87 -10.03 -13.86 -3.72
CA THR A 87 -11.48 -14.03 -3.79
C THR A 87 -11.98 -15.10 -2.81
N ILE A 88 -11.26 -16.23 -2.69
CA ILE A 88 -11.57 -17.28 -1.72
C ILE A 88 -11.41 -16.76 -0.30
N LEU A 89 -10.32 -16.05 -0.03
CA LEU A 89 -10.04 -15.46 1.28
C LEU A 89 -11.13 -14.47 1.70
N LEU A 90 -11.59 -13.61 0.78
CA LEU A 90 -12.73 -12.71 1.02
C LEU A 90 -14.04 -13.50 1.24
N GLY A 91 -14.16 -14.75 0.82
CA GLY A 91 -15.27 -15.60 1.24
C GLY A 91 -15.16 -16.02 2.71
N ASP A 92 -13.95 -16.41 3.13
CA ASP A 92 -13.68 -16.87 4.50
C ASP A 92 -13.80 -15.73 5.53
N LEU A 93 -13.24 -14.56 5.24
CA LEU A 93 -13.31 -13.39 6.12
C LEU A 93 -14.75 -12.93 6.38
N LYS A 94 -15.63 -13.08 5.38
CA LYS A 94 -17.05 -12.77 5.50
C LYS A 94 -17.70 -13.53 6.65
N ARG A 95 -17.32 -14.80 6.85
CA ARG A 95 -17.87 -15.62 7.94
C ARG A 95 -17.56 -15.01 9.31
N GLY A 96 -16.32 -14.58 9.54
CA GLY A 96 -15.95 -13.92 10.81
C GLY A 96 -16.63 -12.56 11.03
N VAL A 97 -16.94 -11.83 9.95
CA VAL A 97 -17.76 -10.61 10.03
C VAL A 97 -19.21 -10.98 10.37
N ASP A 98 -19.78 -12.00 9.73
CA ASP A 98 -21.14 -12.46 9.98
C ASP A 98 -21.30 -12.95 11.44
N ASP A 99 -20.30 -13.66 11.98
CA ASP A 99 -20.24 -14.06 13.40
C ASP A 99 -20.24 -12.83 14.33
N SER A 100 -19.45 -11.80 13.97
CA SER A 100 -19.40 -10.54 14.74
C SER A 100 -20.73 -9.77 14.67
N VAL A 101 -21.45 -9.83 13.55
CA VAL A 101 -22.80 -9.28 13.40
C VAL A 101 -23.80 -10.04 14.26
N GLU A 102 -23.72 -11.38 14.29
CA GLU A 102 -24.57 -12.20 15.13
C GLU A 102 -24.36 -11.91 16.62
N LEU A 103 -23.11 -11.79 17.07
CA LEU A 103 -22.78 -11.39 18.44
C LEU A 103 -23.30 -9.99 18.78
N ALA A 104 -23.20 -9.05 17.85
CA ALA A 104 -23.56 -7.66 18.09
C ALA A 104 -25.08 -7.45 18.18
N VAL A 105 -25.88 -8.18 17.40
CA VAL A 105 -27.31 -7.86 17.23
C VAL A 105 -28.25 -9.00 17.64
N GLY A 106 -27.72 -10.22 17.79
CA GLY A 106 -28.50 -11.43 18.04
C GLY A 106 -29.28 -11.90 16.81
N SER A 107 -30.04 -12.99 16.97
CA SER A 107 -30.77 -13.69 15.90
C SER A 107 -32.18 -13.13 15.60
N GLY A 108 -32.58 -12.02 16.24
CA GLY A 108 -33.94 -11.47 16.13
C GLY A 108 -34.18 -10.50 14.97
N GLU A 109 -35.45 -10.23 14.65
CA GLU A 109 -35.87 -9.30 13.58
C GLU A 109 -35.29 -7.88 13.73
N ARG A 110 -35.00 -7.46 14.98
CA ARG A 110 -34.41 -6.15 15.30
C ARG A 110 -33.02 -5.96 14.68
N GLY A 111 -32.35 -7.04 14.25
CA GLY A 111 -31.02 -6.97 13.65
C GLY A 111 -30.96 -6.92 12.13
N ARG A 112 -32.11 -6.91 11.43
CA ARG A 112 -32.13 -6.90 9.96
C ARG A 112 -31.43 -5.67 9.36
N SER A 113 -31.66 -4.49 9.92
CA SER A 113 -31.03 -3.24 9.45
C SER A 113 -29.51 -3.26 9.63
N ALA A 114 -29.04 -3.67 10.81
CA ALA A 114 -27.61 -3.76 11.12
C ALA A 114 -26.90 -4.80 10.24
N ARG A 115 -27.52 -5.96 9.99
CA ARG A 115 -26.98 -6.98 9.08
C ARG A 115 -26.95 -6.50 7.63
N SER A 116 -27.98 -5.80 7.18
CA SER A 116 -28.01 -5.18 5.85
C SER A 116 -26.87 -4.16 5.69
N GLU A 117 -26.68 -3.30 6.67
CA GLU A 117 -25.61 -2.32 6.66
C GLU A 117 -24.22 -2.97 6.73
N ALA A 118 -24.04 -4.00 7.57
CA ALA A 118 -22.80 -4.77 7.63
C ALA A 118 -22.47 -5.41 6.28
N ASN A 119 -23.45 -6.01 5.60
CA ASN A 119 -23.29 -6.56 4.26
C ASN A 119 -22.92 -5.48 3.23
N ARG A 120 -23.55 -4.30 3.29
CA ARG A 120 -23.22 -3.18 2.41
C ARG A 120 -21.78 -2.73 2.60
N LEU A 121 -21.34 -2.58 3.85
CA LEU A 121 -19.97 -2.20 4.19
C LEU A 121 -18.96 -3.29 3.75
N TYR A 122 -19.31 -4.56 3.93
CA TYR A 122 -18.51 -5.70 3.50
C TYR A 122 -18.31 -5.71 1.98
N LEU A 123 -19.39 -5.52 1.20
CA LEU A 123 -19.31 -5.45 -0.26
C LEU A 123 -18.43 -4.28 -0.72
N ALA A 124 -18.53 -3.13 -0.06
CA ALA A 124 -17.67 -1.99 -0.37
C ALA A 124 -16.19 -2.30 -0.08
N PHE A 125 -15.90 -2.97 1.03
CA PHE A 125 -14.56 -3.48 1.36
C PHE A 125 -14.06 -4.48 0.30
N GLN A 126 -14.87 -5.48 -0.05
CA GLN A 126 -14.55 -6.49 -1.06
C GLN A 126 -14.17 -5.84 -2.41
N GLN A 127 -14.95 -4.85 -2.84
CA GLN A 127 -14.67 -4.10 -4.07
C GLN A 127 -13.36 -3.32 -4.00
N ARG A 128 -13.03 -2.71 -2.85
CA ARG A 128 -11.73 -2.03 -2.64
C ARG A 128 -10.57 -3.01 -2.70
N ALA A 129 -10.69 -4.16 -2.03
CA ALA A 129 -9.67 -5.20 -2.03
C ALA A 129 -9.41 -5.75 -3.44
N LEU A 130 -10.47 -6.09 -4.19
CA LEU A 130 -10.34 -6.57 -5.56
C LEU A 130 -9.76 -5.50 -6.51
N ARG A 131 -10.13 -4.23 -6.34
CA ARG A 131 -9.52 -3.13 -7.10
C ARG A 131 -8.03 -2.99 -6.79
N LEU A 132 -7.62 -3.18 -5.54
CA LEU A 132 -6.20 -3.16 -5.16
C LEU A 132 -5.43 -4.27 -5.88
N VAL A 133 -5.96 -5.49 -5.90
CA VAL A 133 -5.38 -6.60 -6.68
C VAL A 133 -5.30 -6.23 -8.17
N GLU A 134 -6.37 -5.68 -8.75
CA GLU A 134 -6.40 -5.32 -10.18
C GLU A 134 -5.37 -4.24 -10.53
N ILE A 135 -5.07 -3.29 -9.64
CA ILE A 135 -3.99 -2.32 -9.84
C ILE A 135 -2.64 -3.04 -10.02
N HIS A 136 -2.40 -4.10 -9.23
CA HIS A 136 -1.18 -4.91 -9.35
C HIS A 136 -1.12 -5.73 -10.64
N ARG A 137 -2.26 -5.98 -11.32
CA ARG A 137 -2.26 -6.69 -12.62
C ARG A 137 -1.32 -6.05 -13.62
N LEU A 138 -1.25 -4.73 -13.65
CA LEU A 138 -0.38 -3.98 -14.56
C LEU A 138 1.11 -4.27 -14.33
N SER A 139 1.49 -4.69 -13.13
CA SER A 139 2.86 -5.10 -12.81
C SER A 139 3.18 -6.52 -13.31
N PHE A 140 2.18 -7.39 -13.42
CA PHE A 140 2.31 -8.76 -13.97
C PHE A 140 2.22 -8.84 -15.49
N THR A 141 1.88 -7.73 -16.16
CA THR A 141 1.75 -7.65 -17.61
C THR A 141 2.83 -6.80 -18.27
N LYS A 142 3.85 -6.34 -17.53
CA LYS A 142 4.98 -5.66 -18.17
C LYS A 142 5.67 -6.65 -19.12
N PRO A 143 5.89 -6.29 -20.39
CA PRO A 143 6.65 -7.14 -21.30
C PRO A 143 8.01 -7.42 -20.66
N SER A 144 8.40 -8.70 -20.60
CA SER A 144 9.71 -9.03 -20.03
C SER A 144 10.80 -8.30 -20.83
N PRO A 145 11.98 -8.00 -20.25
CA PRO A 145 13.07 -7.40 -21.00
C PRO A 145 13.41 -8.15 -22.29
N ASN A 146 13.26 -9.49 -22.28
CA ASN A 146 13.41 -10.32 -23.48
C ASN A 146 12.27 -10.12 -24.49
N ASP A 147 11.03 -9.91 -24.05
CA ASP A 147 9.91 -9.57 -24.94
C ASP A 147 10.06 -8.16 -25.51
N MET A 148 10.58 -7.20 -24.73
CA MET A 148 10.92 -5.86 -25.22
C MET A 148 12.05 -5.90 -26.25
N GLN A 149 13.09 -6.74 -26.04
CA GLN A 149 14.14 -6.99 -27.03
C GLN A 149 13.59 -7.62 -28.31
N ARG A 150 12.65 -8.58 -28.21
CA ARG A 150 11.98 -9.20 -29.36
C ARG A 150 11.05 -8.27 -30.11
N MET A 151 10.42 -7.31 -29.42
CA MET A 151 9.58 -6.27 -30.04
C MET A 151 10.39 -5.15 -30.72
N GLY A 152 11.72 -5.29 -30.82
CA GLY A 152 12.57 -4.30 -31.49
C GLY A 152 12.68 -2.98 -30.70
N ILE A 153 12.18 -2.94 -29.46
CA ILE A 153 12.42 -1.84 -28.52
C ILE A 153 13.73 -2.18 -27.80
N GLY A 154 14.78 -2.31 -28.60
CA GLY A 154 16.13 -2.68 -28.17
C GLY A 154 16.77 -1.53 -27.42
N SER A 155 16.96 -1.76 -26.12
CA SER A 155 17.97 -1.11 -25.30
C SER A 155 19.31 -1.07 -26.04
N ILE A 156 19.89 0.12 -26.13
CA ILE A 156 21.28 0.36 -26.54
C ILE A 156 22.17 -0.23 -25.43
N ALA A 157 22.59 -1.49 -25.59
CA ALA A 157 23.56 -2.11 -24.69
C ALA A 157 24.97 -1.99 -25.31
N ALA A 158 25.81 -1.14 -24.72
CA ALA A 158 27.26 -1.17 -24.89
C ALA A 158 27.87 -2.31 -24.04
N PRO A 159 29.01 -2.92 -24.45
CA PRO A 159 29.52 -4.13 -23.84
C PRO A 159 30.26 -3.86 -22.52
N ALA A 160 30.20 -4.85 -21.63
CA ALA A 160 30.81 -4.86 -20.31
C ALA A 160 32.36 -4.87 -20.38
N ALA A 161 32.97 -3.92 -19.66
CA ALA A 161 34.36 -4.00 -19.21
C ALA A 161 34.39 -3.86 -17.68
N SER A 162 35.17 -4.73 -17.06
CA SER A 162 35.28 -4.91 -15.61
C SER A 162 36.14 -3.81 -14.94
N ILE A 163 35.60 -3.28 -13.85
CA ILE A 163 36.25 -2.74 -12.64
C ILE A 163 37.11 -1.48 -12.81
N THR A 164 36.43 -0.32 -12.74
CA THR A 164 36.85 0.82 -11.90
C THR A 164 35.57 1.50 -11.40
N GLN A 165 35.42 1.69 -10.09
CA GLN A 165 34.24 2.30 -9.46
C GLN A 165 33.79 3.59 -10.18
N PRO A 166 32.55 3.67 -10.70
CA PRO A 166 31.94 4.92 -11.09
C PRO A 166 30.88 5.34 -10.07
N ALA A 167 30.79 6.65 -9.89
CA ALA A 167 29.87 7.40 -9.04
C ALA A 167 28.41 6.88 -9.02
N PRO A 168 27.67 7.14 -7.92
CA PRO A 168 26.30 6.65 -7.75
C PRO A 168 25.41 6.95 -8.97
N PRO A 169 24.57 5.99 -9.41
CA PRO A 169 23.73 6.15 -10.58
C PRO A 169 22.76 7.30 -10.38
N LYS A 170 22.83 8.26 -11.30
CA LYS A 170 21.95 9.41 -11.40
C LYS A 170 20.55 8.91 -11.75
N ASN A 171 19.65 8.85 -10.77
CA ASN A 171 18.24 8.58 -11.02
C ASN A 171 17.68 9.67 -11.93
N ASN A 172 17.19 9.27 -13.10
CA ASN A 172 16.39 10.13 -13.96
C ASN A 172 15.02 10.30 -13.30
N GLY A 173 14.97 11.24 -12.35
CA GLY A 173 13.79 11.57 -11.56
C GLY A 173 12.58 11.84 -12.46
N GLY A 174 11.50 11.10 -12.20
CA GLY A 174 10.19 11.49 -12.68
C GLY A 174 9.88 12.89 -12.15
N LYS A 175 9.47 13.81 -13.02
CA LYS A 175 9.04 15.15 -12.59
C LYS A 175 7.92 14.97 -11.56
N PRO A 176 8.07 15.44 -10.30
CA PRO A 176 6.95 15.38 -9.38
C PRO A 176 5.81 16.22 -9.95
N LEU A 177 4.59 15.71 -9.89
CA LEU A 177 3.41 16.43 -10.34
C LEU A 177 3.34 17.79 -9.64
N ALA A 178 2.83 18.82 -10.34
CA ALA A 178 2.71 20.18 -9.79
C ALA A 178 1.98 20.20 -8.44
N ALA A 179 0.93 19.39 -8.30
CA ALA A 179 0.17 19.23 -7.05
C ALA A 179 1.03 18.80 -5.85
N HIS A 180 2.09 18.02 -6.05
CA HIS A 180 2.99 17.61 -4.97
C HIS A 180 3.87 18.78 -4.49
N TRP A 181 4.25 19.68 -5.39
CA TRP A 181 4.99 20.88 -5.03
C TRP A 181 4.15 21.86 -4.23
N ASP A 182 2.88 22.04 -4.60
CA ASP A 182 1.96 22.94 -3.90
C ASP A 182 1.67 22.43 -2.48
N ALA A 183 1.41 21.12 -2.34
CA ALA A 183 1.21 20.49 -1.05
C ALA A 183 2.46 20.58 -0.14
N MET A 184 3.64 20.36 -0.71
CA MET A 184 4.91 20.51 0.02
C MET A 184 5.09 21.94 0.52
N TRP A 185 4.82 22.95 -0.32
CA TRP A 185 4.96 24.34 0.11
C TRP A 185 3.98 24.74 1.20
N ALA A 186 2.75 24.23 1.16
CA ALA A 186 1.79 24.46 2.23
C ALA A 186 2.31 23.93 3.57
N ASP A 187 2.86 22.71 3.59
CA ASP A 187 3.39 22.10 4.81
C ASP A 187 4.65 22.81 5.33
N ILE A 188 5.57 23.20 4.44
CA ILE A 188 6.76 23.96 4.82
C ILE A 188 6.39 25.35 5.34
N ALA A 189 5.39 26.02 4.75
CA ALA A 189 4.92 27.31 5.22
C ALA A 189 4.31 27.23 6.63
N VAL A 190 3.54 26.17 6.92
CA VAL A 190 3.01 25.92 8.28
C VAL A 190 4.15 25.72 9.27
N GLN A 191 5.15 24.90 8.95
CA GLN A 191 6.29 24.67 9.84
C GLN A 191 7.09 25.95 10.12
N LEU A 192 7.27 26.82 9.13
CA LEU A 192 7.92 28.13 9.30
C LEU A 192 7.10 29.07 10.18
N TYR A 193 5.77 29.09 10.01
CA TYR A 193 4.87 29.96 10.76
C TYR A 193 4.73 29.55 12.23
N VAL A 194 4.59 28.24 12.49
CA VAL A 194 4.52 27.68 13.85
C VAL A 194 5.89 27.77 14.55
N GLY A 195 6.97 27.88 13.78
CA GLY A 195 8.34 27.97 14.30
C GLY A 195 9.00 26.61 14.55
N ASP A 196 8.41 25.54 14.03
CA ASP A 196 9.00 24.19 14.03
C ASP A 196 10.21 24.12 13.10
N LEU A 197 10.16 24.84 11.98
CA LEU A 197 11.28 25.03 11.07
C LEU A 197 11.83 26.44 11.24
N LYS A 198 13.04 26.58 11.80
CA LYS A 198 13.76 27.85 11.92
C LYS A 198 15.05 27.78 11.09
N PRO A 199 14.96 27.93 9.76
CA PRO A 199 16.10 27.71 8.89
C PRO A 199 17.15 28.78 9.15
N LYS A 200 18.37 28.35 9.46
CA LYS A 200 19.57 29.18 9.57
C LYS A 200 20.41 29.15 8.29
N SER A 201 20.08 28.24 7.38
CA SER A 201 20.76 28.11 6.10
C SER A 201 19.84 27.54 5.02
N GLN A 202 20.19 27.76 3.74
CA GLN A 202 19.53 27.12 2.60
C GLN A 202 19.52 25.58 2.73
N LYS A 203 20.56 24.99 3.33
CA LYS A 203 20.67 23.55 3.52
C LYS A 203 19.52 22.99 4.36
N GLU A 204 19.13 23.68 5.44
CA GLU A 204 18.04 23.22 6.30
C GLU A 204 16.68 23.24 5.58
N ILE A 205 16.46 24.22 4.70
CA ILE A 205 15.27 24.24 3.83
C ILE A 205 15.32 23.07 2.85
N LYS A 206 16.47 22.82 2.22
CA LYS A 206 16.67 21.69 1.30
C LYS A 206 16.39 20.35 2.00
N ASP A 207 16.93 20.16 3.20
CA ASP A 207 16.75 18.95 4.00
C ASP A 207 15.28 18.75 4.40
N ALA A 208 14.57 19.82 4.77
CA ALA A 208 13.14 19.77 5.09
C ALA A 208 12.28 19.38 3.87
N ILE A 209 12.59 19.93 2.69
CA ILE A 209 11.89 19.58 1.45
C ILE A 209 12.12 18.09 1.11
N PHE A 210 13.35 17.60 1.24
CA PHE A 210 13.64 16.17 1.02
C PHE A 210 12.96 15.27 2.03
N ALA A 211 12.96 15.65 3.31
CA ALA A 211 12.26 14.89 4.35
C ALA A 211 10.77 14.75 4.03
N TRP A 212 10.15 15.82 3.52
CA TRP A 212 8.76 15.78 3.08
C TRP A 212 8.53 14.81 1.91
N PHE A 213 9.34 14.89 0.85
CA PHE A 213 9.21 13.99 -0.30
C PHE A 213 9.49 12.53 0.06
N ASN A 214 10.47 12.28 0.92
CA ASN A 214 10.79 10.95 1.41
C ASN A 214 9.65 10.36 2.26
N ALA A 215 9.02 11.16 3.12
CA ALA A 215 7.88 10.73 3.92
C ALA A 215 6.65 10.34 3.07
N LYS A 216 6.56 10.88 1.84
CA LYS A 216 5.51 10.55 0.86
C LYS A 216 5.95 9.49 -0.16
N SER A 217 7.17 8.94 -0.04
CA SER A 217 7.77 7.99 -0.98
C SER A 217 7.78 8.51 -2.43
N ILE A 218 8.02 9.81 -2.61
CA ILE A 218 8.10 10.45 -3.93
C ILE A 218 9.56 10.73 -4.25
N ASP A 219 10.07 10.15 -5.35
CA ASP A 219 11.42 10.44 -5.84
C ASP A 219 11.47 11.84 -6.48
N VAL A 220 12.48 12.62 -6.12
CA VAL A 220 12.66 13.99 -6.61
C VAL A 220 14.13 14.27 -6.91
N GLY A 221 14.38 14.90 -8.06
CA GLY A 221 15.73 15.27 -8.48
C GLY A 221 16.34 16.34 -7.57
N ASP A 222 17.58 16.13 -7.12
CA ASP A 222 18.30 17.02 -6.22
C ASP A 222 18.45 18.46 -6.72
N THR A 223 18.66 18.63 -8.03
CA THR A 223 18.74 19.95 -8.66
C THR A 223 17.43 20.72 -8.50
N ALA A 224 16.29 20.05 -8.69
CA ALA A 224 14.96 20.67 -8.61
C ALA A 224 14.58 21.07 -7.18
N VAL A 225 15.06 20.34 -6.17
CA VAL A 225 14.91 20.71 -4.76
C VAL A 225 15.84 21.87 -4.42
N THR A 226 17.10 21.81 -4.86
CA THR A 226 18.11 22.82 -4.57
C THR A 226 17.72 24.20 -5.11
N ASP A 227 17.23 24.28 -6.35
CA ASP A 227 16.78 25.53 -6.98
C ASP A 227 15.63 26.17 -6.20
N ARG A 228 14.66 25.35 -5.75
CA ARG A 228 13.51 25.80 -4.98
C ARG A 228 13.87 26.22 -3.56
N ALA A 229 14.72 25.45 -2.89
CA ALA A 229 15.26 25.80 -1.58
C ALA A 229 16.01 27.15 -1.63
N ARG A 230 16.79 27.37 -2.70
CA ARG A 230 17.47 28.65 -2.94
C ARG A 230 16.49 29.81 -3.09
N GLN A 231 15.44 29.64 -3.89
CA GLN A 231 14.43 30.68 -4.11
C GLN A 231 13.74 31.08 -2.80
N LEU A 232 13.37 30.10 -1.97
CA LEU A 232 12.75 30.38 -0.67
C LEU A 232 13.74 31.06 0.29
N TRP A 233 14.97 30.56 0.39
CA TRP A 233 16.00 31.15 1.25
C TRP A 233 16.27 32.62 0.92
N GLN A 234 16.44 32.94 -0.37
CA GLN A 234 16.67 34.32 -0.81
C GLN A 234 15.52 35.26 -0.43
N LYS A 235 14.28 34.77 -0.43
CA LYS A 235 13.12 35.56 0.00
C LYS A 235 13.07 35.75 1.51
N ILE A 236 13.44 34.73 2.28
CA ILE A 236 13.53 34.83 3.74
C ILE A 236 14.62 35.81 4.14
N GLU A 237 15.81 35.70 3.54
CA GLU A 237 16.95 36.58 3.80
C GLU A 237 16.64 38.05 3.42
N ALA A 238 15.93 38.27 2.31
CA ALA A 238 15.50 39.61 1.92
C ALA A 238 14.38 40.20 2.81
N SER A 239 13.73 39.39 3.65
CA SER A 239 12.64 39.83 4.54
C SER A 239 13.06 39.99 6.00
N GLN A 240 14.34 39.71 6.33
CA GLN A 240 14.96 39.93 7.63
C GLN A 240 15.64 41.30 7.67
#